data_AF-A0A1M4ZE46-F1
#
_entry.id   AF-A0A1M4ZE46-F1
#
_cell.length_a   1.000
_cell.length_b   1.000
_cell.length_c   1.000
_cell.angle_alpha   90.00
_cell.angle_beta   90.00
_cell.angle_gamma   90.00
#
_symmetry.space_group_name_H-M   'P 1'
#
loop_
_entity.id
_entity.type
_entity.pdbx_description
1 polymer ?
#
loop_
_entity_poly.entity_id
_entity_poly.type
_entity_poly.pdbx_seq_one_letter_code
_entity_poly.pdbx_strand_id
1 'polypeptide(L)'
;MSHPNSMVQWWDTTPIQALHEKGRDLQFELLWSFKTKDFEVVCEAYEPGFIDPWAHDKVVIDAVDRGDAMLTHLSARVYRRGVKVGEARLPDCIHVSEAPPEDSVLQRAFESVIVVDHSYRRKVARWAISDARKNLGELDLPGLYLRKKD
;
A
#
# COMPACT_ATOMS: atom_id res chain seq x y z
N MET A 1 -19.58 -16.69 33.66
CA MET A 1 -18.72 -17.38 32.68
C MET A 1 -18.51 -16.44 31.52
N SER A 2 -17.38 -15.75 31.50
CA SER A 2 -17.12 -14.61 30.62
C SER A 2 -16.15 -15.04 29.52
N HIS A 3 -16.56 -14.92 28.27
CA HIS A 3 -15.70 -15.20 27.11
C HIS A 3 -14.57 -14.15 27.02
N PRO A 4 -13.30 -14.54 26.82
CA PRO A 4 -12.28 -13.58 26.45
C PRO A 4 -12.39 -13.27 24.95
N ASN A 5 -12.51 -11.98 24.64
CA ASN A 5 -12.35 -11.41 23.31
C ASN A 5 -11.00 -11.88 22.71
N SER A 6 -11.06 -12.70 21.67
CA SER A 6 -9.90 -13.03 20.84
C SER A 6 -9.54 -11.80 20.01
N MET A 7 -8.55 -11.07 20.53
CA MET A 7 -7.82 -10.03 19.83
C MET A 7 -6.98 -10.72 18.75
N VAL A 8 -7.44 -10.68 17.50
CA VAL A 8 -6.66 -11.13 16.34
C VAL A 8 -5.34 -10.36 16.35
N GLN A 9 -4.22 -11.06 16.53
CA GLN A 9 -2.89 -10.50 16.40
C GLN A 9 -2.59 -10.34 14.91
N TRP A 10 -2.26 -9.11 14.48
CA TRP A 10 -2.16 -8.71 13.08
C TRP A 10 -0.69 -8.46 12.66
N TRP A 11 0.18 -9.46 12.66
CA TRP A 11 1.52 -9.31 12.03
C TRP A 11 2.22 -10.66 11.93
N ASP A 12 1.98 -11.41 10.86
CA ASP A 12 2.98 -12.36 10.37
C ASP A 12 3.50 -11.80 9.04
N THR A 13 4.33 -10.75 9.13
CA THR A 13 5.09 -10.22 8.00
C THR A 13 6.32 -11.09 7.81
N THR A 14 6.40 -11.79 6.69
CA THR A 14 7.64 -12.45 6.26
C THR A 14 8.37 -11.48 5.33
N PRO A 15 9.51 -10.88 5.73
CA PRO A 15 10.25 -10.00 4.85
C PRO A 15 11.00 -10.81 3.80
N ILE A 16 10.78 -10.53 2.52
CA ILE A 16 11.59 -11.06 1.41
C ILE A 16 12.60 -9.98 0.99
N GLN A 17 13.86 -10.26 1.34
CA GLN A 17 15.15 -9.68 0.90
C GLN A 17 15.19 -8.20 0.47
N ALA A 18 15.82 -7.41 1.35
CA ALA A 18 16.33 -6.07 1.12
C ALA A 18 17.52 -6.06 0.14
N LEU A 19 17.55 -5.07 -0.76
CA LEU A 19 18.73 -4.70 -1.56
C LEU A 19 19.15 -3.25 -1.25
N HIS A 20 20.09 -3.19 -0.30
CA HIS A 20 21.25 -2.31 -0.05
C HIS A 20 21.34 -0.80 -0.46
N GLU A 21 21.70 -0.03 0.58
CA GLU A 21 22.76 1.01 0.69
C GLU A 21 22.66 2.36 -0.04
N LYS A 22 22.07 3.36 0.63
CA LYS A 22 22.77 4.41 1.40
C LYS A 22 21.75 5.41 1.97
N GLY A 23 21.73 5.58 3.29
CA GLY A 23 20.96 6.61 3.98
C GLY A 23 19.91 6.03 4.92
N ARG A 24 20.14 6.22 6.23
CA ARG A 24 19.26 6.04 7.40
C ARG A 24 18.04 5.11 7.24
N ASP A 25 18.09 3.98 7.96
CA ASP A 25 17.06 2.94 8.22
C ASP A 25 15.58 3.30 7.93
N LEU A 26 15.21 3.35 6.66
CA LEU A 26 13.82 3.15 6.23
C LEU A 26 13.64 1.64 6.03
N GLN A 27 13.23 0.91 7.07
CA GLN A 27 12.77 -0.47 6.89
C GLN A 27 11.43 -0.48 6.16
N PHE A 28 11.48 -0.33 4.84
CA PHE A 28 10.30 -0.32 3.99
C PHE A 28 10.12 -1.69 3.34
N GLU A 29 9.12 -2.44 3.80
CA GLU A 29 8.75 -3.69 3.12
C GLU A 29 8.22 -3.37 1.71
N LEU A 30 8.98 -3.76 0.68
CA LEU A 30 8.62 -3.59 -0.73
C LEU A 30 7.51 -4.54 -1.17
N LEU A 31 7.32 -5.65 -0.46
CA LEU A 31 6.29 -6.64 -0.74
C LEU A 31 5.68 -7.04 0.60
N TRP A 32 4.36 -6.94 0.71
CA TRP A 32 3.63 -7.44 1.87
C TRP A 32 2.33 -8.09 1.42
N SER A 33 1.87 -9.08 2.17
CA SER A 33 0.61 -9.74 1.88
C SER A 33 -0.14 -10.06 3.15
N PHE A 34 -1.46 -10.18 3.04
CA PHE A 34 -2.30 -10.65 4.13
C PHE A 34 -3.49 -11.41 3.58
N LYS A 35 -4.02 -12.31 4.40
CA LYS A 35 -5.20 -13.10 4.07
C LYS A 35 -6.36 -12.70 4.97
N THR A 36 -7.52 -12.63 4.36
CA THR A 36 -8.82 -12.57 5.04
C THR A 36 -9.54 -13.90 4.81
N LYS A 37 -10.73 -14.06 5.39
CA LYS A 37 -11.56 -15.26 5.16
C LYS A 37 -11.80 -15.54 3.66
N ASP A 38 -11.97 -14.48 2.88
CA ASP A 38 -12.45 -14.58 1.49
C ASP A 38 -11.39 -14.18 0.44
N PHE A 39 -10.34 -13.48 0.88
CA PHE A 39 -9.36 -12.87 -0.01
C PHE A 39 -7.92 -13.07 0.45
N GLU A 40 -7.04 -13.22 -0.52
CA GLU A 40 -5.61 -13.00 -0.37
C GLU A 40 -5.27 -11.66 -1.01
N VAL A 41 -4.60 -10.78 -0.28
CA VAL A 41 -4.20 -9.45 -0.75
C VAL A 41 -2.69 -9.41 -0.81
N VAL A 42 -2.16 -9.11 -1.99
CA VAL A 42 -0.72 -8.94 -2.23
C VAL A 42 -0.50 -7.49 -2.61
N CYS A 43 0.40 -6.84 -1.89
CA CYS A 43 0.73 -5.45 -2.10
C CYS A 43 2.22 -5.30 -2.36
N GLU A 44 2.55 -4.42 -3.29
CA GLU A 44 3.91 -4.16 -3.72
C GLU A 44 4.15 -2.67 -3.74
N ALA A 45 5.35 -2.29 -3.34
CA ALA A 45 5.91 -0.97 -3.48
C ALA A 45 7.20 -1.07 -4.27
N TYR A 46 7.41 -0.12 -5.18
CA TYR A 46 8.65 -0.02 -5.93
C TYR A 46 9.01 1.44 -6.14
N GLU A 47 10.30 1.72 -6.22
CA GLU A 47 10.81 3.04 -6.59
C GLU A 47 10.69 3.22 -8.12
N PRO A 48 10.13 4.34 -8.61
CA PRO A 48 10.08 4.59 -10.04
C PRO A 48 11.47 4.95 -10.57
N GLY A 49 11.80 4.44 -11.77
CA GLY A 49 13.07 4.77 -12.42
C GLY A 49 13.14 6.20 -12.98
N PHE A 50 12.06 6.96 -12.90
CA PHE A 50 11.96 8.34 -13.38
C PHE A 50 10.98 9.11 -12.50
N ILE A 51 11.39 10.30 -12.05
CA ILE A 51 10.55 11.25 -11.34
C ILE A 51 10.07 12.27 -12.38
N ASP A 52 8.76 12.34 -12.61
CA ASP A 52 8.21 13.30 -13.57
C ASP A 52 8.31 14.73 -13.01
N PRO A 53 9.11 15.62 -13.63
CA PRO A 53 9.28 16.98 -13.15
C PRO A 53 8.04 17.86 -13.31
N TRP A 54 7.02 17.39 -14.04
CA TRP A 54 5.73 18.07 -14.19
C TRP A 54 4.68 17.60 -13.18
N ALA A 55 4.89 16.43 -12.58
CA ALA A 55 4.00 15.88 -11.57
C ALA A 55 4.34 16.37 -10.15
N HIS A 56 5.59 16.84 -9.95
CA HIS A 56 6.14 17.18 -8.64
C HIS A 56 6.79 18.55 -8.62
N ASP A 57 6.63 19.26 -7.50
CA ASP A 57 7.34 20.51 -7.27
C ASP A 57 8.86 20.27 -7.18
N LYS A 58 9.65 21.25 -7.63
CA LYS A 58 11.13 21.16 -7.58
C LYS A 58 11.66 20.82 -6.19
N VAL A 59 11.01 21.30 -5.14
CA VAL A 59 11.37 21.02 -3.75
C VAL A 59 11.29 19.51 -3.42
N VAL A 60 10.28 18.82 -3.95
CA VAL A 60 10.10 17.37 -3.80
C VAL A 60 11.18 16.64 -4.57
N ILE A 61 11.41 17.02 -5.82
CA ILE A 61 12.42 16.42 -6.69
C ILE A 61 13.80 16.53 -6.03
N ASP A 62 14.18 17.74 -5.62
CA ASP A 62 15.45 18.00 -4.96
C ASP A 62 15.58 17.21 -3.63
N ALA A 63 14.48 16.96 -2.92
CA ALA A 63 14.48 16.17 -1.69
C ALA A 63 14.65 14.67 -1.96
N VAL A 64 14.05 14.14 -3.02
CA VAL A 64 14.26 12.76 -3.44
C VAL A 64 15.69 12.56 -3.95
N ASP A 65 16.20 13.49 -4.77
CA ASP A 65 17.57 13.46 -5.30
C ASP A 65 18.63 13.49 -4.19
N ARG A 66 18.36 14.19 -3.08
CA ARG A 66 19.24 14.20 -1.90
C ARG A 66 19.09 13.00 -0.98
N GLY A 67 18.07 12.16 -1.18
CA GLY A 67 17.73 11.04 -0.29
C GLY A 67 17.03 11.47 1.01
N ASP A 68 16.52 12.70 1.08
CA ASP A 68 15.72 13.18 2.22
C ASP A 68 14.31 12.56 2.19
N ALA A 69 13.82 12.27 0.98
CA ALA A 69 12.55 11.61 0.71
C ALA A 69 12.71 10.44 -0.27
N MET A 70 11.75 9.53 -0.26
CA MET A 70 11.63 8.39 -1.16
C MET A 70 10.29 8.48 -1.89
N LEU A 71 10.35 8.45 -3.22
CA LEU A 71 9.17 8.34 -4.07
C LEU A 71 8.92 6.85 -4.37
N THR A 72 7.70 6.38 -4.15
CA THR A 72 7.31 5.01 -4.48
C THR A 72 6.03 4.96 -5.28
N HIS A 73 5.80 3.84 -5.94
CA HIS A 73 4.52 3.47 -6.51
C HIS A 73 4.00 2.25 -5.77
N LEU A 74 2.77 2.35 -5.27
CA LEU A 74 2.12 1.24 -4.59
C LEU A 74 1.14 0.55 -5.54
N SER A 75 1.09 -0.77 -5.46
CA SER A 75 0.04 -1.57 -6.08
C SER A 75 -0.50 -2.57 -5.08
N ALA A 76 -1.78 -2.90 -5.21
CA ALA A 76 -2.42 -3.97 -4.46
C ALA A 76 -3.25 -4.83 -5.42
N ARG A 77 -3.16 -6.14 -5.25
CA ARG A 77 -3.88 -7.16 -6.00
C ARG A 77 -4.63 -8.05 -5.04
N VAL A 78 -5.90 -8.29 -5.31
CA VAL A 78 -6.79 -9.11 -4.49
C VAL A 78 -7.13 -10.38 -5.24
N TYR A 79 -6.93 -11.52 -4.60
CA TYR A 79 -7.18 -12.84 -5.13
C TYR A 79 -8.27 -13.54 -4.31
N ARG A 80 -9.15 -14.27 -4.99
CA ARG A 80 -10.12 -15.19 -4.38
C ARG A 80 -9.94 -16.55 -5.01
N ARG A 81 -9.60 -17.57 -4.20
CA ARG A 81 -9.32 -18.94 -4.68
C ARG A 81 -8.31 -18.98 -5.83
N GLY A 82 -7.24 -18.19 -5.72
CA GLY A 82 -6.18 -18.09 -6.74
C GLY A 82 -6.50 -17.23 -7.97
N VAL A 83 -7.72 -16.71 -8.11
CA VAL A 83 -8.11 -15.84 -9.24
C VAL A 83 -8.01 -14.38 -8.82
N LYS A 84 -7.33 -13.54 -9.60
CA LYS A 84 -7.30 -12.08 -9.37
C LYS A 84 -8.70 -11.53 -9.60
N VAL A 85 -9.27 -10.91 -8.57
CA VAL A 85 -10.62 -10.36 -8.59
C VAL A 85 -10.66 -8.85 -8.40
N GLY A 86 -9.56 -8.22 -7.98
CA GLY A 86 -9.48 -6.76 -7.94
C GLY A 86 -8.05 -6.26 -7.87
N GLU A 87 -7.87 -5.00 -8.21
CA GLU A 87 -6.59 -4.32 -8.15
C GLU A 87 -6.72 -2.83 -7.85
N ALA A 88 -5.65 -2.24 -7.33
CA ALA A 88 -5.51 -0.79 -7.22
C ALA A 88 -4.05 -0.40 -7.35
N ARG A 89 -3.83 0.83 -7.80
CA ARG A 89 -2.52 1.47 -7.86
C ARG A 89 -2.60 2.85 -7.24
N LEU A 90 -1.53 3.25 -6.57
CA LEU A 90 -1.33 4.59 -6.08
C LEU A 90 0.10 4.99 -6.46
N PRO A 91 0.26 5.72 -7.59
CA PRO A 91 1.57 6.26 -7.96
C PRO A 91 1.96 7.39 -7.01
N ASP A 92 3.23 7.77 -7.09
CA ASP A 92 3.77 8.98 -6.49
C ASP A 92 3.57 9.11 -4.97
N CYS A 93 3.69 8.01 -4.24
CA CYS A 93 3.71 8.01 -2.79
C CYS A 93 5.05 8.54 -2.28
N ILE A 94 5.04 9.71 -1.64
CA ILE A 94 6.25 10.32 -1.07
C ILE A 94 6.34 9.97 0.42
N HIS A 95 7.51 9.47 0.80
CA HIS A 95 7.89 9.08 2.16
C HIS A 95 9.08 9.94 2.58
N VAL A 96 8.99 10.64 3.70
CA VAL A 96 10.13 11.42 4.25
C VAL A 96 10.81 10.62 5.35
N SER A 97 12.15 10.61 5.32
CA SER A 97 13.00 9.89 6.28
C SER A 97 12.95 10.47 7.69
N GLU A 98 12.85 11.80 7.78
CA GLU A 98 12.65 12.55 9.03
C GLU A 98 11.53 13.57 8.83
N ALA A 99 10.73 13.81 9.87
CA ALA A 99 9.76 14.88 9.82
C ALA A 99 10.51 16.20 9.54
N PRO A 100 10.18 16.93 8.47
CA PRO A 100 10.83 18.20 8.17
C PRO A 100 10.62 19.14 9.38
N PRO A 101 11.59 20.02 9.71
CA PRO A 101 11.45 20.95 10.81
C PRO A 101 10.16 21.76 10.71
N GLU A 102 9.53 22.01 11.86
CA GLU A 102 8.36 22.89 11.94
C GLU A 102 8.68 24.24 11.26
N ASP A 103 7.78 24.71 10.39
CA ASP A 103 7.86 25.91 9.55
C ASP A 103 8.86 25.89 8.39
N SER A 104 9.47 24.75 8.06
CA SER A 104 10.33 24.65 6.88
C SER A 104 9.55 24.74 5.56
N VAL A 105 10.19 25.27 4.51
CA VAL A 105 9.64 25.25 3.13
C VAL A 105 9.33 23.82 2.69
N LEU A 106 10.16 22.87 3.12
CA LEU A 106 9.96 21.44 2.93
C LEU A 106 8.66 20.98 3.60
N GLN A 107 8.39 21.34 4.86
CA GLN A 107 7.15 20.97 5.51
C GLN A 107 5.91 21.46 4.76
N ARG A 108 5.88 22.71 4.28
CA ARG A 108 4.71 23.21 3.52
C ARG A 108 4.52 22.51 2.18
N ALA A 109 5.62 22.24 1.46
CA ALA A 109 5.60 21.46 0.22
C ALA A 109 5.22 19.99 0.47
N PHE A 110 5.52 19.48 1.66
CA PHE A 110 5.20 18.12 2.05
C PHE A 110 3.80 17.99 2.68
N GLU A 111 3.26 18.99 3.35
CA GLU A 111 1.89 18.94 3.88
C GLU A 111 0.83 18.90 2.76
N SER A 112 1.15 19.43 1.58
CA SER A 112 0.30 19.33 0.39
C SER A 112 0.39 17.98 -0.33
N VAL A 113 1.45 17.18 -0.14
CA VAL A 113 1.73 15.98 -0.95
C VAL A 113 1.97 14.69 -0.12
N ILE A 114 2.36 14.82 1.14
CA ILE A 114 2.70 13.72 2.04
C ILE A 114 1.52 13.38 2.93
N VAL A 115 1.10 12.13 2.85
CA VAL A 115 0.41 11.48 3.95
C VAL A 115 1.42 10.59 4.64
N VAL A 116 1.68 10.88 5.92
CA VAL A 116 2.60 10.12 6.76
C VAL A 116 2.26 8.61 6.74
N ASP A 117 3.33 7.82 6.74
CA ASP A 117 3.62 6.55 6.06
C ASP A 117 2.82 5.27 6.43
N HIS A 118 1.57 5.38 6.88
CA HIS A 118 0.73 4.17 7.04
C HIS A 118 -0.63 4.27 6.35
N SER A 119 -1.02 5.48 5.93
CA SER A 119 -2.28 5.67 5.24
C SER A 119 -2.25 5.04 3.84
N TYR A 120 -1.15 5.15 3.10
CA TYR A 120 -1.09 4.79 1.68
C TYR A 120 -1.18 3.29 1.46
N ARG A 121 -0.42 2.50 2.23
CA ARG A 121 -0.50 1.02 2.23
C ARG A 121 -1.93 0.54 2.52
N ARG A 122 -2.56 1.14 3.54
CA ARG A 122 -3.95 0.80 3.90
C ARG A 122 -4.96 1.30 2.86
N LYS A 123 -4.71 2.46 2.25
CA LYS A 123 -5.56 3.09 1.23
C LYS A 123 -5.57 2.26 -0.06
N VAL A 124 -4.40 1.90 -0.59
CA VAL A 124 -4.31 1.08 -1.82
C VAL A 124 -4.92 -0.31 -1.61
N ALA A 125 -4.70 -0.94 -0.45
CA ALA A 125 -5.32 -2.23 -0.13
C ALA A 125 -6.86 -2.13 -0.03
N ARG A 126 -7.38 -1.08 0.63
CA ARG A 126 -8.84 -0.85 0.69
C ARG A 126 -9.45 -0.61 -0.68
N TRP A 127 -8.76 0.14 -1.53
CA TRP A 127 -9.22 0.39 -2.90
C TRP A 127 -9.27 -0.91 -3.70
N ALA A 128 -8.24 -1.75 -3.64
CA ALA A 128 -8.23 -3.03 -4.33
C ALA A 128 -9.31 -3.98 -3.80
N ILE A 129 -9.61 -3.97 -2.50
CA ILE A 129 -10.73 -4.74 -1.92
C ILE A 129 -12.08 -4.19 -2.39
N SER A 130 -12.22 -2.86 -2.49
CA SER A 130 -13.43 -2.22 -3.00
C SER A 130 -13.66 -2.60 -4.47
N ASP A 131 -12.61 -2.55 -5.29
CA ASP A 131 -12.62 -3.01 -6.68
C ASP A 131 -13.01 -4.50 -6.78
N ALA A 132 -12.41 -5.35 -5.95
CA ALA A 132 -12.75 -6.77 -5.88
C ALA A 132 -14.23 -7.02 -5.54
N ARG A 133 -14.79 -6.24 -4.62
CA ARG A 133 -16.21 -6.34 -4.26
C ARG A 133 -17.12 -5.89 -5.39
N LYS A 134 -16.76 -4.86 -6.14
CA LYS A 134 -17.50 -4.41 -7.33
C LYS A 134 -17.47 -5.47 -8.41
N ASN A 135 -16.29 -5.96 -8.77
CA ASN A 135 -16.14 -7.02 -9.76
C ASN A 135 -16.93 -8.26 -9.38
N LEU A 136 -16.92 -8.67 -8.11
CA LEU A 136 -17.72 -9.82 -7.64
C LEU A 136 -19.24 -9.55 -7.57
N GLY A 137 -19.66 -8.29 -7.44
CA GLY A 137 -21.08 -7.90 -7.49
C GLY A 137 -21.60 -7.75 -8.92
N GLU A 138 -20.74 -7.37 -9.87
CA GLU A 138 -21.02 -7.33 -11.31
C GLU A 138 -20.95 -8.73 -11.93
N LEU A 139 -20.08 -9.59 -11.39
CA LEU A 139 -20.05 -11.02 -11.63
C LEU A 139 -21.14 -11.69 -10.79
N ASP A 140 -22.41 -11.47 -11.10
CA ASP A 140 -23.46 -12.41 -10.73
C ASP A 140 -23.20 -13.70 -11.52
N LEU A 141 -22.25 -14.51 -11.05
CA LEU A 141 -21.72 -15.68 -11.76
C LEU A 141 -22.83 -16.72 -11.88
N PRO A 142 -23.37 -16.98 -13.09
CA PRO A 142 -24.27 -18.10 -13.29
C PRO A 142 -23.42 -19.38 -13.19
N GLY A 143 -23.46 -20.06 -12.06
CA GLY A 143 -22.75 -21.34 -11.90
C GLY A 143 -22.39 -21.76 -10.47
N LEU A 144 -22.49 -20.89 -9.47
CA LEU A 144 -22.35 -21.30 -8.07
C LEU A 144 -23.72 -21.68 -7.50
N TYR A 145 -24.24 -22.83 -7.95
CA TYR A 145 -25.33 -23.52 -7.25
C TYR A 145 -24.85 -23.84 -5.84
N LEU A 146 -25.25 -23.02 -4.86
CA LEU A 146 -25.32 -23.43 -3.48
C LEU A 146 -26.22 -24.67 -3.46
N ARG A 147 -25.64 -25.84 -3.14
CA ARG A 147 -26.44 -26.98 -2.69
C ARG A 147 -27.40 -26.46 -1.63
N LYS A 148 -28.69 -26.40 -1.94
CA LYS A 148 -29.72 -26.36 -0.91
C LYS A 148 -29.48 -27.59 -0.06
N LYS A 149 -29.24 -27.39 1.23
CA LYS A 149 -29.44 -28.46 2.20
C LYS A 149 -30.93 -28.73 2.22
N ASP A 150 -31.28 -29.98 1.92
CA ASP A 150 -32.56 -30.59 2.28
C ASP A 150 -32.77 -30.52 3.81
#